data_AF-A0A530L7Z7-F1
#
_entry.id   AF-A0A530L7Z7-F1
#
_cell.length_a   1.000
_cell.length_b   1.000
_cell.length_c   1.000
_cell.angle_alpha   90.00
_cell.angle_beta   90.00
_cell.angle_gamma   90.00
#
_symmetry.space_group_name_H-M   'P 1'
#
loop_
_entity.id
_entity.type
_entity.pdbx_description
1 polymer ?
#
loop_
_entity_poly.entity_id
_entity_poly.type
_entity_poly.pdbx_seq_one_letter_code
_entity_poly.pdbx_strand_id
1 'polypeptide(L)'
;DISYEVRDFDRDDVDLGIRFGTGKYPGLRSHRLFENVIIPVCSPALLRSGPPLKEPRDLFHHTLAHIEWSRQGVTWPNWSIWMAAAGVDDFDDSRTIVFGNSTDAVQAALDGN
;
A
#
# COMPACT_ATOMS: atom_id res chain seq x y z
N ASP A 1 -8.85 13.07 -16.66
CA ASP A 1 -9.79 11.97 -16.39
C ASP A 1 -9.08 10.90 -15.57
N ILE A 2 -9.69 10.38 -14.51
CA ILE A 2 -9.13 9.27 -13.72
C ILE A 2 -9.85 8.00 -14.16
N SER A 3 -9.19 7.23 -15.03
CA SER A 3 -9.71 5.94 -15.45
C SER A 3 -8.85 4.81 -14.92
N TYR A 4 -9.56 3.77 -14.53
CA TYR A 4 -8.98 2.52 -14.13
C TYR A 4 -8.67 1.66 -15.38
N GLU A 5 -9.34 1.82 -16.51
CA GLU A 5 -9.09 1.00 -17.70
C GLU A 5 -7.86 1.44 -18.48
N VAL A 6 -7.24 0.53 -19.23
CA VAL A 6 -6.22 0.92 -20.21
C VAL A 6 -6.94 1.66 -21.33
N ARG A 7 -6.54 2.91 -21.57
CA ARG A 7 -7.12 3.76 -22.62
C ARG A 7 -6.55 3.37 -23.97
N ASP A 8 -7.38 3.51 -24.99
CA ASP A 8 -7.00 3.33 -26.39
C ASP A 8 -6.61 4.71 -26.93
N PHE A 9 -5.32 4.99 -27.03
CA PHE A 9 -4.84 6.32 -27.45
C PHE A 9 -5.17 6.65 -28.92
N ASP A 10 -5.59 5.68 -29.73
CA ASP A 10 -6.07 5.95 -31.09
C ASP A 10 -7.54 6.41 -31.12
N ARG A 11 -8.30 6.15 -30.05
CA ARG A 11 -9.75 6.40 -29.97
C ARG A 11 -10.16 7.38 -28.88
N ASP A 12 -9.39 7.42 -27.80
CA ASP A 12 -9.61 8.27 -26.65
C ASP A 12 -8.83 9.58 -26.82
N ASP A 13 -9.40 10.70 -26.38
CA ASP A 13 -8.75 12.03 -26.39
C ASP A 13 -7.72 12.16 -25.25
N VAL A 14 -6.72 11.26 -25.25
CA VAL A 14 -5.67 11.14 -24.23
C VAL A 14 -4.35 10.70 -24.88
N ASP A 15 -3.30 11.49 -24.71
CA ASP A 15 -1.98 11.17 -25.28
C ASP A 15 -1.08 10.33 -24.35
N LEU A 16 -1.35 10.30 -23.04
CA LEU A 16 -0.51 9.67 -22.02
C LEU A 16 -1.32 9.13 -20.83
N GLY A 17 -0.94 7.95 -20.34
CA GLY A 17 -1.41 7.39 -19.08
C GLY A 17 -0.29 7.23 -18.05
N ILE A 18 -0.47 7.77 -16.84
CA ILE A 18 0.40 7.50 -15.68
C ILE A 18 -0.28 6.43 -14.82
N ARG A 19 0.42 5.31 -14.58
CA ARG A 19 -0.16 4.14 -13.92
C ARG A 19 0.84 3.46 -13.01
N PHE A 20 0.35 2.90 -11.91
CA PHE A 20 1.05 1.87 -11.16
C PHE A 20 0.80 0.52 -11.84
N GLY A 21 1.86 -0.18 -12.19
CA GLY A 21 1.75 -1.39 -13.00
C GLY A 21 3.09 -2.00 -13.39
N THR A 22 3.03 -3.15 -14.05
CA THR A 22 4.23 -3.87 -14.50
C THR A 22 4.87 -3.27 -15.77
N GLY A 23 4.24 -2.26 -16.37
CA GLY A 23 4.66 -1.67 -17.65
C GLY A 23 4.39 -2.56 -18.87
N LYS A 24 3.73 -3.71 -18.69
CA LYS A 24 3.39 -4.64 -19.77
C LYS A 24 1.98 -4.36 -20.29
N TYR A 25 1.90 -3.55 -21.34
CA TYR A 25 0.65 -3.22 -22.02
C TYR A 25 0.79 -3.51 -23.53
N PRO A 26 0.05 -4.50 -24.07
CA PRO A 26 0.12 -4.85 -25.49
C PRO A 26 -0.15 -3.64 -26.38
N GLY A 27 0.66 -3.47 -27.42
CA GLY A 27 0.53 -2.35 -28.38
C GLY A 27 1.01 -0.99 -27.87
N LEU A 28 1.42 -0.87 -26.59
CA LEU A 28 1.86 0.39 -26.00
C LEU A 28 3.34 0.36 -25.60
N ARG A 29 3.95 1.54 -25.58
CA ARG A 29 5.29 1.76 -25.00
C ARG A 29 5.14 2.29 -23.58
N SER A 30 5.87 1.68 -22.64
CA SER A 30 5.92 2.13 -21.25
C SER A 30 7.31 2.59 -20.85
N HIS A 31 7.36 3.63 -20.03
CA HIS A 31 8.59 4.14 -19.43
C HIS A 31 8.44 4.11 -17.91
N ARG A 32 9.40 3.48 -17.23
CA ARG A 32 9.43 3.48 -15.76
C ARG A 32 9.82 4.88 -15.28
N LEU A 33 8.99 5.47 -14.43
CA LEU A 33 9.26 6.80 -13.85
C LEU A 33 10.12 6.67 -12.59
N PHE A 34 9.67 5.89 -11.61
CA PHE A 34 10.36 5.69 -10.33
C PHE A 34 9.82 4.44 -9.60
N GLU A 35 10.49 4.08 -8.50
CA GLU A 35 10.05 3.05 -7.55
C GLU A 35 9.30 3.69 -6.37
N ASN A 36 8.52 2.90 -5.64
CA ASN A 36 7.85 3.33 -4.42
C ASN A 36 8.46 2.63 -3.21
N VAL A 37 8.61 3.37 -2.12
CA VAL A 37 8.98 2.83 -0.81
C VAL A 37 7.75 2.89 0.09
N ILE A 38 7.44 1.77 0.73
CA ILE A 38 6.33 1.68 1.69
C ILE A 38 6.92 1.62 3.10
N ILE A 39 6.46 2.52 3.95
CA ILE A 39 6.87 2.60 5.36
C ILE A 39 5.64 2.52 6.28
N PRO A 40 5.75 1.87 7.44
CA PRO A 40 4.76 1.97 8.51
C PRO A 40 4.66 3.41 9.01
N VAL A 41 3.45 3.81 9.37
CA VAL A 41 3.18 5.08 10.05
C VAL A 41 2.21 4.84 11.20
N CYS A 42 2.28 5.67 12.24
CA CYS A 42 1.37 5.62 13.38
C CYS A 42 1.20 7.03 13.96
N SER A 43 0.19 7.22 14.82
CA SER A 43 0.01 8.50 15.50
C SER A 43 1.21 8.81 16.40
N PRO A 44 1.62 10.09 16.52
CA PRO A 44 2.63 10.49 17.49
C PRO A 44 2.25 10.17 18.94
N ALA A 45 0.96 10.06 19.25
CA ALA A 45 0.48 9.68 20.57
C ALA A 45 0.82 8.22 20.89
N LEU A 46 0.61 7.31 19.93
CA LEU A 46 0.96 5.90 20.07
C LEU A 46 2.46 5.72 20.34
N LEU A 47 3.34 6.49 19.68
CA LEU A 47 4.78 6.46 19.96
C LEU A 47 5.15 6.94 21.37
N ARG A 48 4.33 7.79 22.00
CA ARG A 48 4.61 8.34 23.33
C ARG A 48 4.09 7.46 24.47
N SER A 49 2.95 6.80 24.28
CA SER A 49 2.25 6.06 25.34
C SER A 49 2.06 4.57 25.07
N GLY A 50 2.26 4.11 23.85
CA GLY A 50 2.14 2.72 23.48
C GLY A 50 3.41 1.89 23.74
N PRO A 51 3.36 0.57 23.49
CA PRO A 51 4.55 -0.27 23.44
C PRO A 51 5.61 0.31 22.51
N PRO A 52 6.90 0.25 22.88
CA PRO A 52 7.98 0.82 22.07
C PRO A 52 8.08 0.14 20.70
N LEU A 53 8.50 0.91 19.68
CA LEU A 53 8.79 0.43 18.34
C LEU A 53 10.27 0.66 18.03
N LYS A 54 11.08 -0.40 18.07
CA LYS A 54 12.53 -0.41 17.82
C LYS A 54 12.91 -1.39 16.72
N GLU A 55 12.18 -2.48 16.58
CA GLU A 55 12.37 -3.50 15.55
C GLU A 55 11.03 -3.93 14.93
N PRO A 56 11.02 -4.56 13.74
CA PRO A 56 9.78 -4.95 13.06
C PRO A 56 8.85 -5.81 13.90
N ARG A 57 9.38 -6.68 14.77
CA ARG A 57 8.57 -7.56 15.64
C ARG A 57 7.76 -6.80 16.69
N ASP A 58 8.17 -5.60 17.07
CA ASP A 58 7.43 -4.78 18.03
C ASP A 58 6.01 -4.43 17.53
N LEU A 59 5.81 -4.43 16.21
CA LEU A 59 4.51 -4.23 15.58
C LEU A 59 3.47 -5.29 15.99
N PHE A 60 3.89 -6.45 16.50
CA PHE A 60 2.97 -7.50 16.98
C PHE A 60 2.18 -7.06 18.22
N HIS A 61 2.65 -6.00 18.90
CA HIS A 61 2.00 -5.39 20.06
C HIS A 61 1.02 -4.27 19.70
N HIS A 62 0.82 -4.00 18.41
CA HIS A 62 -0.04 -2.93 17.92
C HIS A 62 -1.12 -3.45 16.97
N THR A 63 -2.22 -2.70 16.88
CA THR A 63 -3.22 -2.92 15.83
C THR A 63 -2.64 -2.50 14.50
N LEU A 64 -2.63 -3.40 13.51
CA LEU A 64 -2.04 -3.15 12.20
C LEU A 64 -3.14 -2.92 11.16
N ALA A 65 -3.16 -1.74 10.57
CA ALA A 65 -4.15 -1.33 9.58
C ALA A 65 -3.53 -1.19 8.18
N HIS A 66 -4.25 -1.59 7.14
CA HIS A 66 -3.86 -1.32 5.75
C HIS A 66 -5.08 -1.18 4.84
N ILE A 67 -4.84 -0.71 3.61
CA ILE A 67 -5.82 -0.80 2.53
C ILE A 67 -5.54 -2.05 1.70
N GLU A 68 -6.58 -2.71 1.23
CA GLU A 68 -6.43 -3.77 0.25
C GLU A 68 -6.69 -3.21 -1.15
N TRP A 69 -5.68 -3.31 -2.01
CA TRP A 69 -5.81 -2.92 -3.41
C TRP A 69 -5.01 -3.90 -4.27
N SER A 70 -5.69 -4.52 -5.23
CA SER A 70 -5.04 -5.41 -6.20
C SER A 70 -5.54 -5.10 -7.61
N ARG A 71 -4.63 -5.04 -8.57
CA ARG A 71 -4.99 -4.77 -9.96
C ARG A 71 -3.91 -5.11 -10.98
N GLN A 72 -4.33 -5.63 -12.13
CA GLN A 72 -3.44 -5.90 -13.29
C GLN A 72 -2.16 -6.67 -12.90
N GLY A 73 -2.29 -7.64 -12.00
CA GLY A 73 -1.17 -8.44 -11.50
C GLY A 73 -0.26 -7.72 -10.49
N VAL A 74 -0.68 -6.58 -9.97
CA VAL A 74 0.02 -5.83 -8.92
C VAL A 74 -0.86 -5.75 -7.68
N THR A 75 -0.35 -6.24 -6.57
CA THR A 75 -0.98 -6.13 -5.26
C THR A 75 -0.26 -5.04 -4.47
N TRP A 76 -1.02 -4.10 -3.92
CA TRP A 76 -0.46 -3.12 -2.99
C TRP A 76 0.06 -3.87 -1.75
N PRO A 77 1.27 -3.56 -1.25
CA PRO A 77 1.84 -4.30 -0.13
C PRO A 77 0.91 -4.28 1.09
N ASN A 78 0.60 -5.47 1.61
CA ASN A 78 -0.06 -5.66 2.89
C ASN A 78 0.98 -5.93 3.99
N TRP A 79 0.53 -6.12 5.23
CA TRP A 79 1.42 -6.36 6.35
C TRP A 79 2.23 -7.66 6.21
N SER A 80 1.67 -8.71 5.63
CA SER A 80 2.40 -9.97 5.40
C SER A 80 3.58 -9.78 4.44
N ILE A 81 3.38 -9.02 3.35
CA ILE A 81 4.47 -8.65 2.42
C ILE A 81 5.50 -7.75 3.11
N TRP A 82 5.05 -6.77 3.89
CA TRP A 82 5.95 -5.84 4.58
C TRP A 82 6.79 -6.54 5.65
N MET A 83 6.18 -7.42 6.45
CA MET A 83 6.85 -8.19 7.50
C MET A 83 7.91 -9.13 6.93
N ALA A 84 7.58 -9.86 5.85
CA ALA A 84 8.55 -10.70 5.15
C ALA A 84 9.73 -9.86 4.61
N ALA A 85 9.45 -8.69 4.00
CA ALA A 85 10.51 -7.78 3.55
C ALA A 85 11.36 -7.21 4.71
N ALA A 86 10.81 -7.15 5.91
CA ALA A 86 11.48 -6.74 7.14
C ALA A 86 12.20 -7.91 7.87
N GLY A 87 12.18 -9.13 7.32
CA GLY A 87 12.82 -10.31 7.89
C GLY A 87 11.99 -11.04 8.96
N VAL A 88 10.67 -10.84 8.96
CA VAL A 88 9.73 -11.50 9.88
C VAL A 88 8.82 -12.43 9.07
N ASP A 89 9.14 -13.73 9.12
CA ASP A 89 8.47 -14.77 8.31
C ASP A 89 7.32 -15.48 9.04
N ASP A 90 7.15 -15.24 10.34
CA ASP A 90 6.16 -15.88 11.23
C ASP A 90 4.97 -14.95 11.57
N PHE A 91 4.73 -13.91 10.76
CA PHE A 91 3.64 -12.96 11.01
C PHE A 91 2.26 -13.57 10.71
N ASP A 92 1.35 -13.45 11.69
CA ASP A 92 -0.07 -13.80 11.57
C ASP A 92 -0.89 -12.54 11.30
N ASP A 93 -1.44 -12.44 10.08
CA ASP A 93 -2.21 -11.28 9.62
C ASP A 93 -3.69 -11.33 9.98
N SER A 94 -4.16 -12.38 10.68
CA SER A 94 -5.58 -12.56 11.04
C SER A 94 -6.15 -11.45 11.92
N ARG A 95 -5.29 -10.69 12.59
CA ARG A 95 -5.64 -9.55 13.46
C ARG A 95 -5.45 -8.18 12.81
N THR A 96 -5.16 -8.13 11.50
CA THR A 96 -5.04 -6.87 10.78
C THR A 96 -6.41 -6.27 10.48
N ILE A 97 -6.50 -4.94 10.47
CA ILE A 97 -7.68 -4.20 10.04
C ILE A 97 -7.50 -3.80 8.58
N VAL A 98 -8.50 -4.09 7.75
CA VAL A 98 -8.51 -3.75 6.33
C VAL A 98 -9.54 -2.66 6.07
N PHE A 99 -9.09 -1.57 5.46
CA PHE A 99 -9.95 -0.46 5.04
C PHE A 99 -10.20 -0.50 3.54
N GLY A 100 -11.40 -0.10 3.11
CA GLY A 100 -11.77 -0.03 1.69
C GLY A 100 -11.22 1.21 0.96
N ASN A 101 -10.76 2.22 1.68
CA ASN A 101 -10.14 3.42 1.11
C ASN A 101 -9.06 4.00 2.04
N SER A 102 -8.20 4.84 1.47
CA SER A 102 -7.06 5.42 2.17
C SER A 102 -7.45 6.45 3.22
N THR A 103 -8.57 7.16 3.05
CA THR A 103 -9.00 8.21 3.98
C THR A 103 -9.33 7.60 5.34
N ASP A 104 -10.08 6.51 5.37
CA ASP A 104 -10.46 5.83 6.60
C ASP A 104 -9.23 5.22 7.31
N ALA A 105 -8.31 4.62 6.55
CA ALA A 105 -7.07 4.07 7.09
C ALA A 105 -6.20 5.14 7.75
N VAL A 106 -6.06 6.30 7.10
CA VAL A 106 -5.29 7.44 7.64
C VAL A 106 -5.96 8.00 8.89
N GLN A 107 -7.29 8.15 8.89
CA GLN A 107 -8.01 8.64 10.06
C GLN A 107 -7.86 7.70 11.26
N ALA A 108 -7.99 6.40 11.07
CA ALA A 108 -7.77 5.41 12.13
C ALA A 108 -6.34 5.48 12.69
N ALA A 109 -5.34 5.63 11.82
CA ALA A 109 -3.95 5.78 12.24
C ALA A 109 -3.70 7.07 13.03
N LEU A 110 -4.40 8.17 12.70
CA LEU A 110 -4.33 9.43 13.44
C LEU A 110 -5.00 9.34 14.81
N ASP A 111 -6.12 8.65 14.92
CA ASP A 111 -6.87 8.45 16.16
C ASP A 111 -6.10 7.56 17.16
N GLY A 112 -5.20 6.71 16.67
CA GLY A 112 -4.26 5.95 17.51
C GLY A 112 -4.87 4.73 18.22
N ASN A 113 -5.89 4.13 17.59
CA ASN A 113 -6.55 2.89 18.05
C ASN A 113 -5.89 1.62 17.49
#